data_AF-A0A4S4HLJ7-F1
#
_entry.id   AF-A0A4S4HLJ7-F1
#
_cell.length_a   1.000
_cell.length_b   1.000
_cell.length_c   1.000
_cell.angle_alpha   90.00
_cell.angle_beta   90.00
_cell.angle_gamma   90.00
#
_symmetry.space_group_name_H-M   'P 1'
#
loop_
_entity.id
_entity.type
_entity.pdbx_description
1 polymer ?
#
loop_
_entity_poly.entity_id
_entity_poly.type
_entity_poly.pdbx_seq_one_letter_code
_entity_poly.pdbx_strand_id
1 'polypeptide(L)'
;MFAYTLTALMLCCISIIITSYISKRSGTLMEYMVFIMSFSMSIGLSIGFYLGILFKGELLYSTLLAILISGFIGFFIGLRFHLYTALEGMFSGLMASMMGAMITEMLNAQQAHSILFISLLLTITITMSCIIQLLSESFSAVIQRRFLLLLSISVVIILTIFVTFPEHLPPTSSTEEQHKH
;
A
#
# COMPACT_ATOMS: atom_id res chain seq x y z
N MET A 1 8.77 10.23 -7.64
CA MET A 1 7.69 9.26 -7.34
C MET A 1 8.03 8.35 -6.16
N PHE A 2 9.18 7.67 -6.18
CA PHE A 2 9.56 6.72 -5.11
C PHE A 2 9.64 7.31 -3.69
N ALA A 3 10.08 8.56 -3.54
CA ALA A 3 10.09 9.23 -2.24
C ALA A 3 8.67 9.43 -1.69
N TYR A 4 7.72 9.85 -2.55
CA TYR A 4 6.32 10.07 -2.18
C TYR A 4 5.62 8.78 -1.75
N THR A 5 5.85 7.68 -2.49
CA THR A 5 5.27 6.38 -2.15
C THR A 5 5.79 5.87 -0.81
N LEU A 6 7.08 6.04 -0.54
CA LEU A 6 7.69 5.66 0.74
C LEU A 6 7.18 6.53 1.89
N THR A 7 7.06 7.85 1.70
CA THR A 7 6.47 8.72 2.72
C THR A 7 5.01 8.38 3.01
N ALA A 8 4.21 8.03 2.00
CA ALA A 8 2.81 7.65 2.18
C ALA A 8 2.66 6.30 2.91
N LEU A 9 3.49 5.32 2.57
CA LEU A 9 3.58 4.03 3.27
C LEU A 9 3.94 4.21 4.74
N MET A 10 4.98 5.00 5.03
CA MET A 10 5.40 5.30 6.41
C MET A 10 4.30 6.03 7.18
N LEU A 11 3.63 6.99 6.55
CA LEU A 11 2.52 7.72 7.16
C LEU A 11 1.35 6.79 7.49
N CYS A 12 1.00 5.84 6.61
CA CYS A 12 -0.04 4.83 6.87
C CYS A 12 0.33 3.94 8.07
N CYS A 13 1.57 3.42 8.10
CA CYS A 13 2.07 2.63 9.22
C CYS A 13 2.00 3.40 10.54
N ILE A 14 2.50 4.64 10.56
CA ILE A 14 2.49 5.50 11.75
C ILE A 14 1.06 5.77 12.21
N SER A 15 0.15 6.09 11.28
CA SER A 15 -1.26 6.38 11.60
C SER A 15 -1.95 5.18 12.26
N ILE A 16 -1.67 3.97 11.78
CA ILE A 16 -2.21 2.73 12.37
C ILE A 16 -1.60 2.44 13.73
N ILE A 17 -0.30 2.63 13.91
CA ILE A 17 0.36 2.44 15.21
C ILE A 17 -0.22 3.41 16.25
N ILE A 18 -0.38 4.69 15.89
CA ILE A 18 -0.96 5.71 16.76
C ILE A 18 -2.41 5.36 17.10
N THR A 19 -3.21 4.99 16.10
CA THR A 19 -4.62 4.64 16.30
C THR A 19 -4.77 3.38 17.15
N SER A 20 -3.92 2.37 16.92
CA SER A 20 -3.85 1.15 17.74
C SER A 20 -3.45 1.44 19.19
N TYR A 21 -2.63 2.46 19.43
CA TYR A 21 -2.25 2.88 20.79
C TYR A 21 -3.38 3.64 21.51
N ILE A 22 -4.13 4.46 20.77
CA ILE A 22 -5.19 5.32 21.31
C ILE A 22 -6.49 4.54 21.52
N SER A 23 -6.79 3.56 20.67
CA SER A 23 -8.04 2.82 20.76
C SER A 23 -8.07 1.95 22.02
N LYS A 24 -9.16 2.07 22.76
CA LYS A 24 -9.40 1.29 23.97
C LYS A 24 -9.70 -0.14 23.54
N ARG A 25 -9.06 -1.11 24.21
CA ARG A 25 -9.00 -2.53 23.83
C ARG A 25 -10.34 -3.26 24.06
N SER A 26 -11.40 -2.91 23.33
CA SER A 26 -12.76 -3.47 23.49
C SER A 26 -13.23 -4.35 22.33
N GLY A 27 -12.37 -4.68 21.35
CA GLY A 27 -12.71 -5.55 20.23
C GLY A 27 -12.57 -7.04 20.55
N THR A 28 -13.25 -7.87 19.77
CA THR A 28 -13.11 -9.33 19.82
C THR A 28 -11.83 -9.80 19.12
N LEU A 29 -11.33 -10.98 19.48
CA LEU A 29 -10.11 -11.55 18.89
C LEU A 29 -10.21 -11.74 17.36
N MET A 30 -11.41 -12.06 16.86
CA MET A 30 -11.67 -12.24 15.42
C MET A 30 -11.62 -10.91 14.66
N GLU A 31 -12.14 -9.83 15.23
CA GLU A 31 -12.05 -8.49 14.62
C GLU A 31 -10.60 -8.03 14.47
N TYR A 32 -9.76 -8.29 15.48
CA TYR A 32 -8.35 -7.97 15.41
C TYR A 32 -7.58 -8.80 14.37
N MET A 33 -7.95 -10.07 14.18
CA MET A 33 -7.39 -10.92 13.11
C MET A 33 -7.74 -10.40 11.71
N VAL A 34 -9.01 -10.06 11.47
CA VAL A 34 -9.42 -9.52 10.16
C VAL A 34 -8.79 -8.14 9.91
N PHE A 35 -8.69 -7.32 10.95
CA PHE A 35 -8.03 -6.02 10.92
C PHE A 35 -6.57 -6.13 10.50
N ILE A 36 -5.78 -6.97 11.20
CA ILE A 36 -4.35 -7.08 10.93
C ILE A 36 -4.10 -7.70 9.57
N MET A 37 -4.93 -8.67 9.16
CA MET A 37 -4.82 -9.32 7.87
C MET A 37 -5.01 -8.30 6.75
N SER A 38 -6.07 -7.50 6.81
CA SER A 38 -6.40 -6.50 5.78
C SER A 38 -5.33 -5.41 5.67
N PHE A 39 -4.84 -4.92 6.82
CA PHE A 39 -3.78 -3.92 6.87
C PHE A 39 -2.45 -4.48 6.36
N SER A 40 -2.03 -5.65 6.86
CA SER A 40 -0.76 -6.27 6.49
C SER A 40 -0.72 -6.71 5.02
N MET A 41 -1.85 -7.17 4.48
CA MET A 41 -1.95 -7.55 3.06
C MET A 41 -1.79 -6.34 2.15
N SER A 42 -2.46 -5.23 2.47
CA SER A 42 -2.40 -4.02 1.66
C SER A 42 -1.03 -3.34 1.72
N ILE A 43 -0.46 -3.20 2.92
CA ILE A 43 0.93 -2.70 3.08
C ILE A 43 1.91 -3.63 2.35
N GLY A 44 1.73 -4.95 2.46
CA GLY A 44 2.58 -5.96 1.84
C GLY A 44 2.56 -5.89 0.32
N LEU A 45 1.38 -5.74 -0.30
CA LEU A 45 1.25 -5.53 -1.74
C LEU A 45 1.96 -4.25 -2.19
N SER A 46 1.74 -3.12 -1.51
CA SER A 46 2.39 -1.85 -1.86
C SER A 46 3.91 -1.92 -1.74
N ILE A 47 4.45 -2.58 -0.70
CA ILE A 47 5.89 -2.80 -0.52
C ILE A 47 6.44 -3.73 -1.60
N GLY A 48 5.71 -4.81 -1.93
CA GLY A 48 6.07 -5.76 -2.98
C GLY A 48 6.17 -5.09 -4.34
N PHE A 49 5.18 -4.27 -4.71
CA PHE A 49 5.23 -3.51 -5.96
C PHE A 49 6.35 -2.49 -5.98
N TYR A 50 6.59 -1.80 -4.87
CA TYR A 50 7.67 -0.81 -4.78
C TYR A 50 9.04 -1.43 -4.99
N LEU A 51 9.34 -2.55 -4.32
CA LEU A 51 10.61 -3.25 -4.45
C LEU A 51 10.74 -3.99 -5.78
N GLY A 52 9.64 -4.51 -6.32
CA GLY A 52 9.61 -5.17 -7.64
C GLY A 52 9.95 -4.21 -8.78
N ILE A 53 9.55 -2.93 -8.66
CA ILE A 53 9.94 -1.89 -9.63
C ILE A 53 11.40 -1.46 -9.46
N LEU A 54 11.89 -1.40 -8.21
CA LEU A 54 13.24 -0.92 -7.91
C LEU A 54 14.34 -1.91 -8.34
N PHE A 55 14.09 -3.21 -8.21
CA PHE A 55 15.06 -4.28 -8.48
C PHE A 55 14.68 -5.12 -9.70
N LYS A 56 14.19 -4.46 -10.76
CA LYS A 56 13.74 -5.14 -11.97
C LYS A 56 14.87 -6.00 -12.57
N GLY A 57 14.66 -7.31 -12.68
CA GLY A 57 15.63 -8.29 -13.20
C GLY A 57 16.21 -9.25 -12.14
N GLU A 58 16.06 -8.97 -10.85
CA GLU A 58 16.53 -9.84 -9.74
C GLU A 58 15.36 -10.22 -8.82
N LEU A 59 14.43 -11.02 -9.36
CA LEU A 59 13.16 -11.39 -8.71
C LEU A 59 13.33 -11.99 -7.32
N LEU A 60 14.36 -12.83 -7.13
CA LEU A 60 14.67 -13.43 -5.83
C LEU A 60 15.03 -12.38 -4.79
N TYR A 61 15.89 -11.41 -5.15
CA TYR A 61 16.36 -10.37 -4.23
C TYR A 61 15.23 -9.43 -3.83
N SER A 62 14.42 -9.01 -4.82
CA SER A 62 13.25 -8.15 -4.58
C SER A 62 12.22 -8.82 -3.67
N THR A 63 11.95 -10.10 -3.91
CA THR A 63 10.96 -10.87 -3.14
C THR A 63 11.43 -11.11 -1.70
N LEU A 64 12.71 -11.47 -1.51
CA LEU A 64 13.28 -11.71 -0.16
C LEU A 64 13.21 -10.44 0.71
N LEU A 65 13.59 -9.29 0.13
CA LEU A 65 13.51 -7.99 0.81
C LEU A 65 12.07 -7.60 1.12
N ALA A 66 11.15 -7.79 0.16
CA ALA A 66 9.75 -7.44 0.33
C ALA A 66 9.09 -8.24 1.46
N ILE A 67 9.32 -9.56 1.47
CA ILE A 67 8.85 -10.49 2.50
C ILE A 67 9.43 -10.12 3.87
N LEU A 68 10.74 -9.84 3.97
CA LEU A 68 11.35 -9.42 5.24
C LEU A 68 10.69 -8.15 5.78
N ILE A 69 10.62 -7.11 4.96
CA ILE A 69 10.13 -5.79 5.38
C ILE A 69 8.65 -5.86 5.77
N SER A 70 7.79 -6.43 4.91
CA SER A 70 6.35 -6.51 5.19
C SER A 70 6.03 -7.47 6.33
N GLY A 71 6.76 -8.59 6.43
CA GLY A 71 6.64 -9.55 7.51
C GLY A 71 6.91 -8.94 8.87
N PHE A 72 8.02 -8.21 9.00
CA PHE A 72 8.34 -7.49 10.24
C PHE A 72 7.27 -6.46 10.59
N ILE A 73 6.81 -5.67 9.61
CA ILE A 73 5.76 -4.66 9.83
C ILE A 73 4.48 -5.34 10.33
N GLY A 74 3.99 -6.37 9.63
CA GLY A 74 2.80 -7.12 10.02
C GLY A 74 2.92 -7.75 11.41
N PHE A 75 4.09 -8.30 11.73
CA PHE A 75 4.38 -8.88 13.04
C PHE A 75 4.36 -7.82 14.16
N PHE A 76 5.05 -6.69 13.98
CA PHE A 76 5.14 -5.63 15.00
C PHE A 76 3.79 -4.98 15.30
N ILE A 77 2.97 -4.69 14.27
CA ILE A 77 1.62 -4.16 14.49
C ILE A 77 0.73 -5.22 15.17
N GLY A 78 0.78 -6.49 14.74
CA GLY A 78 -0.07 -7.54 15.30
C GLY A 78 0.29 -7.96 16.72
N LEU A 79 1.58 -7.87 17.09
CA LEU A 79 2.09 -8.20 18.43
C LEU A 79 1.43 -7.35 19.52
N ARG A 80 0.97 -6.15 19.18
CA ARG A 80 0.25 -5.27 20.11
C ARG A 80 -1.06 -5.87 20.61
N PHE A 81 -1.74 -6.66 19.78
CA PHE A 81 -3.04 -7.24 20.09
C PHE A 81 -2.91 -8.60 20.76
N HIS A 82 -2.37 -9.59 20.03
CA HIS A 82 -2.19 -10.96 20.49
C HIS A 82 -1.15 -11.68 19.60
N LEU A 83 -0.50 -12.72 20.11
CA LEU A 83 0.52 -13.47 19.35
C LEU A 83 -0.07 -14.14 18.10
N TYR A 84 -1.27 -14.70 18.18
CA TYR A 84 -1.99 -15.25 17.02
C TYR A 84 -2.25 -14.18 15.95
N THR A 85 -2.67 -12.97 16.34
CA THR A 85 -2.87 -11.83 15.44
C THR A 85 -1.54 -11.39 14.80
N ALA A 86 -0.43 -11.43 15.54
CA ALA A 86 0.90 -11.14 15.00
C ALA A 86 1.32 -12.13 13.91
N LEU A 87 1.08 -13.42 14.13
CA LEU A 87 1.39 -14.47 13.15
C LEU A 87 0.51 -14.34 11.90
N GLU A 88 -0.79 -14.09 12.08
CA GLU A 88 -1.73 -13.83 10.98
C GLU A 88 -1.27 -12.65 10.12
N GLY A 89 -0.92 -11.54 10.77
CA GLY A 89 -0.40 -10.34 10.11
C GLY A 89 0.90 -10.61 9.37
N MET A 90 1.85 -11.32 10.00
CA MET A 90 3.09 -11.72 9.37
C MET A 90 2.82 -12.52 8.10
N PHE A 91 2.17 -13.69 8.19
CA PHE A 91 1.94 -14.58 7.04
C PHE A 91 1.16 -13.90 5.90
N SER A 92 0.13 -13.12 6.23
CA SER A 92 -0.62 -12.34 5.25
C SER A 92 0.28 -11.33 4.51
N GLY A 93 1.15 -10.62 5.24
CA GLY A 93 2.10 -9.67 4.67
C GLY A 93 3.14 -10.35 3.76
N LEU A 94 3.70 -11.49 4.20
CA LEU A 94 4.65 -12.28 3.39
C LEU A 94 4.01 -12.69 2.06
N MET A 95 2.80 -13.25 2.11
CA MET A 95 2.06 -13.72 0.94
C MET A 95 1.75 -12.58 -0.03
N ALA A 96 1.26 -11.46 0.51
CA ALA A 96 0.91 -10.27 -0.25
C ALA A 96 2.12 -9.65 -0.97
N SER A 97 3.25 -9.53 -0.27
CA SER A 97 4.48 -8.99 -0.84
C SER A 97 5.07 -9.87 -1.92
N MET A 98 5.04 -11.19 -1.74
CA MET A 98 5.47 -12.14 -2.76
C MET A 98 4.67 -11.98 -4.05
N MET A 99 3.34 -11.93 -3.93
CA MET A 99 2.45 -11.71 -5.07
C MET A 99 2.70 -10.35 -5.72
N GLY A 100 2.91 -9.30 -4.92
CA GLY A 100 3.21 -7.96 -5.41
C GLY A 100 4.49 -7.93 -6.26
N ALA A 101 5.59 -8.42 -5.72
CA ALA A 101 6.90 -8.44 -6.40
C ALA A 101 6.83 -9.22 -7.73
N MET A 102 6.19 -10.40 -7.72
CA MET A 102 6.03 -11.25 -8.90
C MET A 102 5.22 -10.55 -10.01
N ILE A 103 4.11 -9.91 -9.67
CA ILE A 103 3.27 -9.21 -10.66
C ILE A 103 4.06 -8.06 -11.30
N THR A 104 4.82 -7.29 -10.54
CA THR A 104 5.60 -6.17 -11.10
C THR A 104 6.71 -6.58 -12.05
N GLU A 105 7.31 -7.75 -11.85
CA GLU A 105 8.32 -8.32 -12.75
C GLU A 105 7.71 -8.70 -14.11
N MET A 106 6.50 -9.26 -14.10
CA MET A 106 5.80 -9.67 -15.32
C MET A 106 5.22 -8.48 -16.12
N LEU A 107 5.09 -7.30 -15.50
CA LEU A 107 4.49 -6.12 -16.13
C LEU A 107 5.54 -5.20 -16.80
N ASN A 108 5.11 -4.51 -17.86
CA ASN A 108 5.92 -3.45 -18.46
C ASN A 108 6.06 -2.27 -17.48
N ALA A 109 7.16 -1.52 -17.54
CA ALA A 109 7.49 -0.47 -16.56
C ALA A 109 6.34 0.54 -16.38
N GLN A 110 5.71 0.96 -17.47
CA GLN A 110 4.58 1.89 -17.44
C GLN A 110 3.34 1.31 -16.72
N GLN A 111 3.03 0.01 -16.94
CA GLN A 111 1.89 -0.64 -16.29
C GLN A 111 2.17 -0.91 -14.80
N ALA A 112 3.43 -1.20 -14.45
CA ALA A 112 3.86 -1.37 -13.07
C ALA A 112 3.68 -0.09 -12.24
N HIS A 113 3.94 1.08 -12.81
CA HIS A 113 3.65 2.35 -12.13
C HIS A 113 2.15 2.57 -11.86
N SER A 114 1.29 2.22 -12.83
CA SER A 114 -0.17 2.29 -12.64
C SER A 114 -0.67 1.33 -11.56
N ILE A 115 -0.14 0.10 -11.49
CA ILE A 115 -0.58 -0.88 -10.49
C ILE A 115 -0.11 -0.51 -9.07
N LEU A 116 1.11 0.03 -8.93
CA LEU A 116 1.61 0.58 -7.67
C LEU A 116 0.63 1.63 -7.16
N PHE A 117 0.23 2.56 -8.02
CA PHE A 117 -0.68 3.64 -7.66
C PHE A 117 -2.04 3.15 -7.16
N ILE A 118 -2.65 2.19 -7.88
CA ILE A 118 -3.90 1.55 -7.48
C ILE A 118 -3.75 0.86 -6.13
N SER A 119 -2.63 0.15 -5.92
CA SER A 119 -2.34 -0.50 -4.64
C SER A 119 -2.23 0.51 -3.50
N LEU A 120 -1.66 1.69 -3.76
CA LEU A 120 -1.45 2.74 -2.77
C LEU A 120 -2.78 3.36 -2.35
N LEU A 121 -3.67 3.62 -3.33
CA LEU A 121 -5.06 4.03 -3.07
C LEU A 121 -5.80 3.01 -2.22
N LEU A 122 -5.64 1.73 -2.54
CA LEU A 122 -6.26 0.63 -1.81
C LEU A 122 -5.73 0.57 -0.37
N THR A 123 -4.41 0.68 -0.17
CA THR A 123 -3.77 0.72 1.16
C THR A 123 -4.24 1.89 2.00
N ILE A 124 -4.37 3.10 1.41
CA ILE A 124 -4.92 4.26 2.12
C ILE A 124 -6.38 4.02 2.48
N THR A 125 -7.19 3.50 1.55
CA THR A 125 -8.61 3.24 1.78
C THR A 125 -8.81 2.22 2.91
N ILE A 126 -8.06 1.13 2.91
CA ILE A 126 -8.12 0.09 3.95
C ILE A 126 -7.62 0.64 5.29
N THR A 127 -6.48 1.34 5.31
CA THR A 127 -5.92 1.97 6.51
C THR A 127 -6.94 2.90 7.15
N MET A 128 -7.56 3.77 6.35
CA MET A 128 -8.55 4.71 6.85
C MET A 128 -9.85 4.00 7.29
N SER A 129 -10.28 2.97 6.57
CA SER A 129 -11.45 2.16 6.95
C SER A 129 -11.23 1.43 8.28
N CYS A 130 -10.02 0.93 8.51
CA CYS A 130 -9.73 0.21 9.74
C CYS A 130 -9.49 1.17 10.93
N ILE A 131 -8.98 2.39 10.68
CA ILE A 131 -8.99 3.49 11.67
C ILE A 131 -10.43 3.80 12.11
N ILE A 132 -11.39 3.90 11.17
CA ILE A 132 -12.79 4.15 11.54
C ILE A 132 -13.33 3.02 12.40
N GLN A 133 -13.16 1.76 12.01
CA GLN A 133 -13.66 0.63 12.79
C GLN A 133 -13.11 0.65 14.22
N LEU A 134 -11.83 1.03 14.38
CA LEU A 134 -11.18 1.15 15.69
C LEU A 134 -11.65 2.37 16.53
N LEU A 135 -12.16 3.43 15.88
CA LEU A 135 -12.60 4.69 16.52
C LEU A 135 -14.13 4.86 16.57
N SER A 136 -14.86 4.03 15.83
CA SER A 136 -16.33 4.04 15.67
C SER A 136 -17.04 3.95 17.00
N GLU A 137 -16.51 3.13 17.91
CA GLU A 137 -17.02 3.00 19.28
C GLU A 137 -16.96 4.32 20.08
N SER A 138 -16.15 5.29 19.64
CA SER A 138 -15.92 6.54 20.39
C SER A 138 -16.63 7.77 19.83
N PHE A 139 -16.80 7.94 18.50
CA PHE A 139 -17.26 9.23 17.89
C PHE A 139 -17.96 9.11 16.52
N SER A 140 -19.03 8.32 16.39
CA SER A 140 -19.56 7.80 15.10
C SER A 140 -19.91 8.84 13.99
N ALA A 141 -20.59 9.96 14.27
CA ALA A 141 -21.13 10.81 13.20
C ALA A 141 -20.12 11.82 12.59
N VAL A 142 -19.25 12.39 13.42
CA VAL A 142 -18.26 13.39 12.97
C VAL A 142 -17.10 12.73 12.23
N ILE A 143 -16.70 11.53 12.66
CA ILE A 143 -15.61 10.75 12.05
C ILE A 143 -15.98 10.35 10.62
N GLN A 144 -17.23 9.93 10.38
CA GLN A 144 -17.66 9.44 9.07
C GLN A 144 -17.66 10.55 8.00
N ARG A 145 -18.08 11.76 8.36
CA ARG A 145 -18.09 12.91 7.44
C ARG A 145 -16.69 13.44 7.15
N ARG A 146 -15.80 13.49 8.16
CA ARG A 146 -14.39 13.83 7.96
C ARG A 146 -13.67 12.77 7.13
N PHE A 147 -14.01 11.50 7.29
CA PHE A 147 -13.45 10.38 6.53
C PHE A 147 -13.77 10.46 5.04
N LEU A 148 -15.04 10.68 4.66
CA LEU A 148 -15.40 10.78 3.24
C LEU A 148 -14.69 11.96 2.57
N LEU A 149 -14.50 13.06 3.32
CA LEU A 149 -13.66 14.16 2.89
C LEU A 149 -12.18 13.78 2.79
N LEU A 150 -11.59 13.09 3.77
CA LEU A 150 -10.17 12.70 3.78
C LEU A 150 -9.84 11.69 2.67
N LEU A 151 -10.74 10.74 2.42
CA LEU A 151 -10.64 9.78 1.33
C LEU A 151 -10.79 10.48 -0.02
N SER A 152 -11.77 11.38 -0.17
CA SER A 152 -11.90 12.21 -1.36
C SER A 152 -10.65 13.06 -1.60
N ILE A 153 -10.11 13.71 -0.57
CA ILE A 153 -8.88 14.51 -0.63
C ILE A 153 -7.68 13.64 -1.00
N SER A 154 -7.54 12.44 -0.41
CA SER A 154 -6.44 11.52 -0.72
C SER A 154 -6.50 11.04 -2.18
N VAL A 155 -7.70 10.71 -2.66
CA VAL A 155 -7.93 10.34 -4.07
C VAL A 155 -7.62 11.51 -4.99
N VAL A 156 -8.04 12.73 -4.64
CA VAL A 156 -7.76 13.93 -5.44
C VAL A 156 -6.26 14.24 -5.45
N ILE A 157 -5.56 14.17 -4.32
CA ILE A 157 -4.10 14.39 -4.24
C ILE A 157 -3.35 13.37 -5.10
N ILE A 158 -3.78 12.11 -5.03
CA ILE A 158 -3.14 11.03 -5.78
C ILE A 158 -3.44 11.18 -7.28
N LEU A 159 -4.66 11.55 -7.66
CA LEU A 159 -5.03 11.88 -9.05
C LEU A 159 -4.29 13.11 -9.59
N THR A 160 -4.12 14.16 -8.78
CA THR A 160 -3.36 15.36 -9.20
C THR A 160 -1.89 15.03 -9.38
N ILE A 161 -1.31 14.17 -8.54
CA ILE A 161 0.06 13.67 -8.75
C ILE A 161 0.13 12.89 -10.07
N PHE A 162 -0.84 12.02 -10.38
CA PHE A 162 -0.86 11.30 -11.66
C PHE A 162 -0.96 12.23 -12.88
N VAL A 163 -1.82 13.26 -12.80
CA VAL A 163 -2.03 14.25 -13.88
C VAL A 163 -0.88 15.25 -13.99
N THR A 164 -0.10 15.47 -12.92
CA THR A 164 1.06 16.38 -12.91
C THR A 164 2.35 15.69 -13.35
N PHE A 165 2.40 14.35 -13.35
CA PHE A 165 3.51 13.57 -13.92
C PHE A 165 3.17 12.83 -15.24
N PRO A 166 2.65 13.50 -16.31
CA PRO A 166 2.53 12.90 -17.63
C PRO A 166 3.71 13.32 -18.50
N GLU A 167 4.97 13.20 -18.06
CA GLU A 167 6.07 13.67 -18.91
C GLU A 167 7.22 12.68 -18.96
N HIS A 168 7.18 11.79 -19.96
CA HIS A 168 8.21 11.59 -20.98
C HIS A 168 7.68 10.54 -21.98
N LEU A 169 6.76 10.95 -22.88
CA LEU A 169 6.80 10.36 -24.21
C LEU A 169 8.15 10.80 -24.81
N PRO A 170 9.06 9.90 -25.21
CA PRO A 170 10.14 10.33 -26.07
C PRO A 170 9.53 10.94 -27.33
N PRO A 171 10.04 12.08 -27.84
CA PRO A 171 9.67 12.51 -29.17
C PRO A 171 10.08 11.40 -30.13
N THR A 172 9.13 10.85 -30.87
CA THR A 172 9.41 10.03 -32.03
C THR A 172 10.06 10.94 -33.08
N SER A 173 11.34 11.23 -32.92
CA SER A 173 12.18 11.85 -33.94
C SER A 173 12.99 10.74 -34.61
N SER A 174 12.36 10.08 -35.57
CA SER A 174 13.04 9.69 -36.80
C SER A 174 12.01 9.80 -37.93
N THR A 175 11.89 11.02 -38.44
CA THR A 175 11.71 11.22 -39.87
C THR A 175 12.80 10.40 -40.58
N GLU A 176 12.45 9.22 -41.04
CA GLU A 176 13.07 8.68 -42.24
C GLU A 176 12.02 8.78 -43.35
N GLU A 177 12.42 9.50 -44.38
CA GLU A 177 11.58 10.07 -45.40
C GLU A 177 11.01 9.05 -46.39
N GLN A 178 9.93 9.49 -47.03
CA GLN A 178 9.49 9.12 -48.36
C GLN A 178 10.59 8.66 -49.35
N HIS A 179 10.41 7.44 -49.89
CA HIS A 179 10.52 7.15 -51.33
C HIS A 179 9.81 5.79 -51.54
N LYS A 180 8.62 5.69 -52.14
CA LYS A 180 8.31 5.88 -53.57
C LYS A 180 9.35 5.19 -54.48
N HIS A 181 9.22 3.88 -54.68
CA HIS A 181 9.21 3.20 -55.99
C HIS A 181 9.09 1.70 -55.83
#